data_AF-A0A963IQM5-F1
#
_entry.id   AF-A0A963IQM5-F1
#
_cell.length_a   1.000
_cell.length_b   1.000
_cell.length_c   1.000
_cell.angle_alpha   90.00
_cell.angle_beta   90.00
_cell.angle_gamma   90.00
#
_symmetry.space_group_name_H-M   'P 1'
#
loop_
_entity.id
_entity.type
_entity.pdbx_description
1 polymer ?
#
loop_
_entity_poly.entity_id
_entity_poly.type
_entity_poly.pdbx_seq_one_letter_code
_entity_poly.pdbx_strand_id
1 'polypeptide(L)' 'GGYLIYTGQPWHPQLEMIARALTSHREGEAWVMRRRSQAEIDQLVREAGFEKVGQRIDEWGIFTVSIARRTAA' A
#
# COMPACT_ATOMS: atom_id res chain seq x y z
N GLY A 1 16.76 -14.68 9.19
CA GLY A 1 16.49 -13.48 8.36
C GLY A 1 15.30 -12.74 8.93
N GLY A 2 15.22 -11.42 8.72
CA GLY A 2 14.09 -10.60 9.19
C GLY A 2 12.87 -10.71 8.28
N TYR A 3 11.71 -10.30 8.80
CA TYR A 3 10.44 -10.22 8.06
C TYR A 3 9.94 -8.77 8.02
N LEU A 4 9.32 -8.40 6.91
CA LEU A 4 8.61 -7.15 6.70
C LEU A 4 7.13 -7.47 6.53
N ILE A 5 6.29 -6.84 7.35
CA ILE A 5 4.84 -6.80 7.14
C ILE A 5 4.50 -5.42 6.59
N TYR A 6 3.74 -5.38 5.50
CA TYR A 6 3.32 -4.14 4.87
C TYR A 6 1.86 -4.21 4.43
N THR A 7 1.21 -3.05 4.47
CA THR A 7 -0.18 -2.89 4.05
C THR A 7 -0.27 -2.10 2.76
N GLY A 8 -1.31 -2.36 1.98
CA GLY A 8 -1.56 -1.67 0.72
C GLY A 8 -3.04 -1.36 0.55
N GLN A 9 -3.34 -0.32 -0.25
CA GLN A 9 -4.69 0.00 -0.72
C GLN A 9 -4.71 0.05 -2.24
N PRO A 10 -4.75 -1.11 -2.94
CA PRO A 10 -4.65 -1.16 -4.39
C PRO A 10 -5.84 -0.48 -5.09
N TRP A 11 -7.02 -0.47 -4.46
CA TRP A 11 -8.18 0.31 -4.89
C TRP A 11 -8.99 0.80 -3.67
N HIS A 12 -9.85 1.80 -3.86
CA HIS A 12 -10.77 2.28 -2.82
C HIS A 12 -11.97 3.02 -3.45
N PRO A 13 -13.23 2.70 -3.13
CA PRO A 13 -14.42 3.29 -3.77
C PRO A 13 -14.60 4.77 -3.42
N GLN A 14 -14.20 5.17 -2.22
CA GLN A 14 -14.41 6.52 -1.70
C GLN A 14 -13.20 7.44 -1.86
N LEU A 15 -12.20 7.08 -2.67
CA LEU A 15 -10.93 7.80 -2.77
C LEU A 15 -11.11 9.31 -3.06
N GLU A 16 -12.02 9.65 -3.98
CA GLU A 16 -12.33 11.03 -4.35
C GLU A 16 -13.03 11.80 -3.23
N MET A 17 -13.95 11.14 -2.51
CA MET A 17 -14.62 11.73 -1.35
C MET A 17 -13.61 12.06 -0.24
N ILE A 18 -12.71 11.13 0.07
CA ILE A 18 -11.69 11.32 1.10
C ILE A 18 -10.72 12.44 0.70
N ALA A 19 -10.27 12.45 -0.57
CA ALA A 19 -9.41 13.50 -1.12
C ALA A 19 -10.00 14.92 -1.00
N ARG A 20 -11.33 15.06 -1.09
CA ARG A 20 -12.04 16.34 -0.96
C ARG A 20 -12.41 16.70 0.47
N ALA A 21 -12.65 15.72 1.33
CA ALA A 21 -13.09 15.95 2.71
C ALA A 21 -11.92 16.11 3.70
N LEU A 22 -10.77 15.48 3.44
CA LEU A 22 -9.59 15.56 4.29
C LEU A 22 -8.65 16.69 3.86
N THR A 23 -9.09 17.94 4.00
CA THR A 23 -8.31 19.15 3.66
C THR A 23 -7.19 19.46 4.67
N SER A 24 -7.21 18.83 5.85
CA SER A 24 -6.17 18.96 6.88
C SER A 24 -4.78 18.51 6.42
N HIS A 25 -4.69 17.68 5.38
CA HIS A 25 -3.44 17.09 4.90
C HIS A 25 -2.66 18.02 3.95
N ARG A 26 -3.24 19.16 3.58
CA ARG A 26 -2.63 20.11 2.64
C ARG A 26 -3.00 21.56 2.97
N GLU A 27 -3.06 21.92 4.25
CA GLU A 27 -3.35 23.29 4.73
C GLU A 27 -4.64 23.90 4.13
N GLY A 28 -5.66 23.09 3.84
CA GLY A 28 -6.90 23.55 3.23
C GLY A 28 -7.01 23.29 1.73
N GLU A 29 -5.91 22.96 1.04
CA GLU A 29 -5.91 22.74 -0.40
C GLU A 29 -6.45 21.36 -0.79
N ALA A 30 -7.12 21.30 -1.94
CA ALA A 30 -7.53 20.03 -2.54
C ALA A 30 -6.29 19.20 -2.90
N TRP A 31 -6.32 17.89 -2.67
CA TRP A 31 -5.22 17.00 -3.02
C TRP A 31 -5.73 15.77 -3.75
N VAL A 32 -4.85 15.15 -4.55
CA VAL A 32 -5.18 13.92 -5.27
C VAL A 32 -4.46 12.78 -4.59
N MET A 33 -5.23 11.86 -4.00
CA MET A 33 -4.69 10.60 -3.52
C MET A 33 -4.32 9.72 -4.72
N ARG A 34 -3.03 9.38 -4.86
CA ARG A 34 -2.58 8.38 -5.83
C ARG A 34 -2.65 7.00 -5.19
N ARG A 35 -3.47 6.11 -5.76
CA ARG A 35 -3.42 4.68 -5.45
C ARG A 35 -2.10 4.09 -5.96
N ARG A 36 -1.49 3.21 -5.17
CA ARG A 36 -0.39 2.36 -5.66
C ARG A 36 -0.91 0.96 -5.87
N SER A 37 -0.62 0.38 -7.04
CA SER A 37 -0.99 -1.02 -7.28
C SER A 37 -0.18 -1.92 -6.36
N GLN A 38 -0.67 -3.14 -6.12
CA GLN A 38 0.08 -4.12 -5.35
C GLN A 38 1.44 -4.42 -5.99
N ALA A 39 1.50 -4.45 -7.33
CA ALA A 39 2.73 -4.70 -8.06
C ALA A 39 3.77 -3.60 -7.87
N GLU A 40 3.36 -2.32 -7.81
CA GLU A 40 4.28 -1.21 -7.53
C GLU A 40 4.91 -1.32 -6.14
N ILE A 41 4.11 -1.66 -5.11
CA ILE A 41 4.62 -1.88 -3.76
C ILE A 41 5.55 -3.11 -3.73
N ASP A 42 5.15 -4.21 -4.35
CA ASP A 42 5.94 -5.44 -4.39
C ASP A 42 7.30 -5.23 -5.08
N GLN A 43 7.37 -4.34 -6.08
CA GLN A 43 8.64 -3.92 -6.69
C GLN A 43 9.53 -3.18 -5.69
N LEU A 44 9.00 -2.20 -4.96
CA LEU A 44 9.76 -1.46 -3.94
C LEU A 44 10.27 -2.38 -2.83
N VAL A 45 9.44 -3.34 -2.40
CA VAL A 45 9.82 -4.35 -1.40
C VAL A 45 10.95 -5.23 -1.92
N ARG A 46 10.91 -5.61 -3.21
CA ARG A 46 11.99 -6.37 -3.85
C ARG A 46 13.30 -5.57 -3.92
N GLU A 47 13.22 -4.32 -4.35
CA GLU A 47 14.38 -3.41 -4.42
C GLU A 47 15.01 -3.17 -3.04
N ALA A 48 14.21 -3.22 -1.97
CA ALA A 48 14.68 -3.15 -0.59
C ALA A 48 15.36 -4.44 -0.06
N GLY A 49 15.49 -5.48 -0.90
CA GLY A 49 16.13 -6.75 -0.51
C GLY A 49 15.19 -7.71 0.24
N PHE A 50 13.90 -7.69 -0.10
CA PHE A 50 12.92 -8.62 0.46
C PHE A 50 12.18 -9.38 -0.63
N GLU A 51 11.82 -10.62 -0.32
CA GLU A 51 10.98 -11.45 -1.16
C GLU A 51 9.61 -11.62 -0.51
N LYS A 52 8.53 -11.27 -1.22
CA LYS A 52 7.17 -11.47 -0.73
C LYS A 52 6.85 -12.97 -0.66
N VAL A 53 6.41 -13.43 0.52
CA VAL A 53 6.10 -14.84 0.77
C VAL A 53 4.62 -15.11 1.00
N GLY A 54 3.81 -14.07 1.19
CA GLY A 54 2.37 -14.23 1.33
C GLY A 54 1.61 -12.91 1.31
N GLN A 55 0.32 -13.00 0.99
CA GLN A 55 -0.63 -11.89 1.05
C GLN A 55 -2.00 -12.38 1.51
N ARG A 56 -2.71 -11.52 2.22
CA ARG A 56 -4.16 -11.57 2.41
C ARG A 56 -4.78 -10.27 1.92
N ILE A 57 -6.03 -10.35 1.51
CA ILE A 57 -6.84 -9.22 1.08
C ILE A 57 -8.22 -9.38 1.72
N ASP A 58 -8.86 -8.26 2.06
CA ASP A 58 -10.26 -8.30 2.51
C ASP A 58 -11.20 -8.70 1.37
N GLU A 59 -12.45 -8.99 1.73
CA GLU A 59 -13.50 -9.44 0.81
C GLU A 59 -13.87 -8.41 -0.27
N TRP A 60 -13.62 -7.12 -0.03
CA TRP A 60 -13.88 -6.04 -0.98
C TRP A 60 -12.65 -5.66 -1.80
N GLY A 61 -11.48 -6.25 -1.52
CA GLY A 61 -10.26 -5.99 -2.26
C GLY A 61 -9.54 -4.69 -1.90
N ILE A 62 -9.97 -3.98 -0.86
CA ILE A 62 -9.55 -2.60 -0.57
C ILE A 62 -8.19 -2.55 0.15
N PHE A 63 -7.94 -3.48 1.06
CA PHE A 63 -6.78 -3.55 1.94
C PHE A 63 -6.05 -4.88 1.78
N THR A 64 -4.75 -4.80 1.56
CA THR A 64 -3.86 -5.96 1.59
C THR A 64 -3.00 -5.95 2.84
N VAL A 65 -2.70 -7.14 3.37
CA VAL A 65 -1.62 -7.37 4.33
C VAL A 65 -0.69 -8.39 3.70
N SER A 66 0.56 -7.98 3.48
CA SER A 66 1.59 -8.82 2.87
C SER A 66 2.73 -9.05 3.84
N ILE A 67 3.34 -10.23 3.74
CA ILE A 67 4.55 -10.58 4.46
C ILE A 67 5.66 -10.85 3.46
N ALA A 68 6.84 -10.29 3.72
CA ALA A 68 8.04 -10.51 2.94
C ALA A 68 9.20 -10.90 3.86
N ARG A 69 10.10 -11.73 3.36
CA ARG A 69 11.28 -12.21 4.06
C ARG A 69 12.51 -11.54 3.47
N ARG A 70 13.43 -11.06 4.31
CA ARG A 70 14.70 -10.49 3.86
C ARG A 70 15.51 -11.56 3.13
N THR A 71 15.94 -11.27 1.90
CA THR A 71 16.83 -12.15 1.15
C THR A 71 18.20 -12.15 1.83
N ALA A 72 18.88 -13.30 1.86
CA ALA A 72 20.28 -13.32 2.28
C ALA A 72 21.08 -12.51 1.24
N ALA A 73 22.01 -11.68 1.71
CA ALA A 73 22.95 -10.99 0.84
C ALA A 73 23.96 -12.00 0.26
#